data_AF-B3RU04-F1
#
_entry.id   AF-B3RU04-F1
#
_cell.length_a   1.000
_cell.length_b   1.000
_cell.length_c   1.000
_cell.angle_alpha   90.00
_cell.angle_beta   90.00
_cell.angle_gamma   90.00
#
_symmetry.space_group_name_H-M   'P 1'
#
loop_
_entity.id
_entity.type
_entity.pdbx_description
1 polymer ?
#
loop_
_entity_poly.entity_id
_entity_poly.type
_entity_poly.pdbx_seq_one_letter_code
_entity_poly.pdbx_strand_id
1 'polypeptide(L)'
;MIDINHKLLLSIIVVSAFLIHVSVAEFQIKRFEYKYSFKGPNLITPKGLIPFWSFSGDAIPSKEQLRLVPSIRSKRGTFVWTKNAFSSKSWEVQVNFRITGRGRVGADGLALWFTEKPGNVGPVFGSEDKWKGLGIFFDSFDNDGQHNNPYIMAVVNDGTKSFDHTSDGSSQAIGGCMRDYRNRPFPIKTIIRYEKSTLSLLINNGLSDEDNDLEVCFKVDNVDIAPNGYFGASAATGGLADDHDIISFLTWSLRTQAVCASIFVALHLVMRKCNFYEFTNADTIKLGSA
;
A
#
# COMPACT_ATOMS: atom_id res chain seq x y z
N MET A 1 -7.46 27.95 64.53
CA MET A 1 -7.81 26.71 63.79
C MET A 1 -8.36 27.00 62.37
N ILE A 2 -8.01 28.14 61.74
CA ILE A 2 -8.60 28.59 60.44
C ILE A 2 -7.53 28.69 59.31
N ASP A 3 -6.24 28.76 59.67
CA ASP A 3 -5.13 29.07 58.74
C ASP A 3 -4.67 27.89 57.85
N ILE A 4 -4.94 26.65 58.28
CA ILE A 4 -4.55 25.43 57.55
C ILE A 4 -5.40 25.25 56.28
N ASN A 5 -6.68 25.65 56.32
CA ASN A 5 -7.59 25.50 55.19
C ASN A 5 -7.26 26.45 54.03
N HIS A 6 -6.75 27.65 54.30
CA HIS A 6 -6.45 28.64 53.26
C HIS A 6 -5.16 28.30 52.49
N LYS A 7 -4.15 27.75 53.17
CA LYS A 7 -2.91 27.26 52.53
C LYS A 7 -3.14 25.98 51.72
N LEU A 8 -4.02 25.09 52.21
CA LEU A 8 -4.41 23.89 51.47
C LEU A 8 -5.22 24.24 50.22
N LEU A 9 -6.13 25.22 50.31
CA LEU A 9 -6.92 25.69 49.16
C LEU A 9 -6.04 26.37 48.10
N LEU A 10 -5.09 27.23 48.49
CA LEU A 10 -4.12 27.82 47.55
C LEU A 10 -3.20 26.76 46.93
N SER A 11 -2.75 25.78 47.71
CA SER A 11 -1.95 24.66 47.22
C SER A 11 -2.71 23.84 46.17
N ILE A 12 -3.99 23.53 46.40
CA ILE A 12 -4.83 22.81 45.44
C ILE A 12 -5.05 23.63 44.17
N ILE A 13 -5.28 24.95 44.29
CA ILE A 13 -5.45 25.84 43.13
C ILE A 13 -4.15 25.92 42.31
N VAL A 14 -2.99 26.09 42.96
CA VAL A 14 -1.68 26.14 42.28
C VAL A 14 -1.32 24.81 41.63
N VAL A 15 -1.59 23.67 42.29
CA VAL A 15 -1.38 22.33 41.72
C VAL A 15 -2.34 22.07 40.54
N SER A 16 -3.59 22.55 40.61
CA SER A 16 -4.54 22.44 39.50
C SER A 16 -4.18 23.34 38.31
N ALA A 17 -3.59 24.51 38.55
CA ALA A 17 -3.14 25.44 37.51
C ALA A 17 -1.89 24.95 36.75
N PHE A 18 -1.13 24.01 37.32
CA PHE A 18 0.07 23.42 36.70
C PHE A 18 -0.21 22.16 35.86
N LEU A 19 -1.43 21.61 35.88
CA LEU A 19 -1.80 20.47 35.04
C LEU A 19 -2.22 20.94 33.64
N ILE A 20 -1.26 21.43 32.86
CA ILE A 20 -1.46 21.65 31.42
C ILE A 20 -1.62 20.27 30.78
N HIS A 21 -2.87 19.85 30.54
CA HIS A 21 -3.16 18.71 29.68
C HIS A 21 -2.89 19.13 28.23
N VAL A 22 -1.70 18.79 27.75
CA VAL A 22 -1.37 18.85 26.32
C VAL A 22 -1.96 17.60 25.67
N SER A 23 -3.11 17.74 25.02
CA SER A 23 -3.63 16.67 24.18
C SER A 23 -2.97 16.74 22.81
N VAL A 24 -2.25 15.68 22.43
CA VAL A 24 -1.71 15.51 21.08
C VAL A 24 -2.72 14.74 20.25
N ALA A 25 -3.28 15.37 19.23
CA ALA A 25 -4.09 14.69 18.23
C ALA A 25 -3.22 14.42 17.00
N GLU A 26 -3.04 13.14 16.64
CA GLU A 26 -2.43 12.74 15.37
C GLU A 26 -3.51 12.53 14.32
N PHE A 27 -3.36 13.15 13.15
CA PHE A 27 -4.17 12.83 11.98
C PHE A 27 -3.28 12.49 10.78
N GLN A 28 -3.75 11.58 9.93
CA GLN A 28 -3.05 11.20 8.70
C GLN A 28 -3.49 12.08 7.54
N ILE A 29 -2.51 12.69 6.88
CA ILE A 29 -2.71 13.42 5.63
C ILE A 29 -2.32 12.50 4.47
N LYS A 30 -3.27 12.27 3.56
CA LYS A 30 -3.01 11.62 2.28
C LYS A 30 -2.71 12.67 1.22
N ARG A 31 -1.53 12.61 0.60
CA ARG A 31 -1.20 13.41 -0.59
C ARG A 31 -1.18 12.53 -1.80
N PHE A 32 -1.99 12.85 -2.80
CA PHE A 32 -2.01 12.13 -4.08
C PHE A 32 -0.72 12.36 -4.87
N GLU A 33 -0.16 11.27 -5.41
CA GLU A 33 1.12 11.25 -6.08
C GLU A 33 0.95 10.86 -7.56
N TYR A 34 0.59 11.86 -8.38
CA TYR A 34 0.22 11.67 -9.79
C TYR A 34 1.32 11.03 -10.66
N LYS A 35 2.61 11.22 -10.31
CA LYS A 35 3.75 10.64 -11.04
C LYS A 35 3.88 9.13 -10.86
N TYR A 36 3.19 8.56 -9.88
CA TYR A 36 3.17 7.13 -9.56
C TYR A 36 1.73 6.61 -9.64
N SER A 37 0.91 7.23 -10.48
CA SER A 37 -0.49 6.88 -10.65
C SER A 37 -0.89 6.87 -12.13
N PHE A 38 -1.86 6.04 -12.49
CA PHE A 38 -2.58 6.09 -13.77
C PHE A 38 -4.03 5.63 -13.57
N LYS A 39 -4.95 6.14 -14.39
CA LYS A 39 -6.36 5.70 -14.43
C LYS A 39 -7.02 6.08 -15.75
N GLY A 40 -8.09 5.39 -16.11
CA GLY A 40 -9.05 5.86 -17.11
C GLY A 40 -9.97 6.98 -16.58
N PRO A 41 -10.70 7.68 -17.47
CA PRO A 41 -10.53 7.67 -18.92
C PRO A 41 -9.28 8.47 -19.36
N ASN A 42 -8.82 8.24 -20.59
CA ASN A 42 -7.60 8.84 -21.19
C ASN A 42 -6.27 8.42 -20.52
N LEU A 43 -6.18 7.14 -20.14
CA LEU A 43 -4.97 6.54 -19.58
C LEU A 43 -3.75 6.69 -20.51
N ILE A 44 -3.95 6.55 -21.83
CA ILE A 44 -2.88 6.69 -22.83
C ILE A 44 -2.83 8.06 -23.48
N THR A 45 -1.59 8.50 -23.73
CA THR A 45 -1.30 9.64 -24.62
C THR A 45 -1.61 9.31 -26.08
N PRO A 46 -1.71 10.30 -26.99
CA PRO A 46 -1.86 10.07 -28.42
C PRO A 46 -0.74 9.22 -29.06
N LYS A 47 0.42 9.11 -28.38
CA LYS A 47 1.55 8.26 -28.78
C LYS A 47 1.45 6.81 -28.25
N GLY A 48 0.35 6.44 -27.61
CA GLY A 48 0.15 5.11 -27.01
C GLY A 48 0.93 4.87 -25.72
N LEU A 49 1.51 5.91 -25.12
CA LEU A 49 2.29 5.81 -23.88
C LEU A 49 1.44 6.13 -22.65
N ILE A 50 1.73 5.47 -21.53
CA ILE A 50 1.21 5.83 -20.20
C ILE A 50 2.16 6.87 -19.58
N PRO A 51 1.68 8.08 -19.23
CA PRO A 51 2.54 9.09 -18.60
C PRO A 51 3.21 8.55 -17.34
N PHE A 52 4.52 8.81 -17.15
CA PHE A 52 5.33 8.38 -15.99
C PHE A 52 5.54 6.87 -15.80
N TRP A 53 4.92 6.02 -16.60
CA TRP A 53 5.07 4.57 -16.54
C TRP A 53 5.69 4.01 -17.81
N SER A 54 6.43 2.91 -17.69
CA SER A 54 6.95 2.10 -18.80
C SER A 54 6.34 0.72 -18.73
N PHE A 55 5.79 0.25 -19.85
CA PHE A 55 5.26 -1.11 -19.98
C PHE A 55 6.02 -1.88 -21.05
N SER A 56 5.99 -3.22 -20.98
CA SER A 56 6.66 -4.10 -21.94
C SER A 56 5.92 -5.43 -22.12
N GLY A 57 6.44 -6.28 -23.01
CA GLY A 57 5.84 -7.56 -23.38
C GLY A 57 4.54 -7.39 -24.17
N ASP A 58 3.59 -8.28 -23.90
CA ASP A 58 2.24 -8.27 -24.47
C ASP A 58 1.27 -7.30 -23.76
N ALA A 59 1.78 -6.33 -22.99
CA ALA A 59 0.94 -5.34 -22.34
C ALA A 59 0.31 -4.39 -23.38
N ILE A 60 -1.02 -4.31 -23.37
CA ILE A 60 -1.82 -3.52 -24.33
C ILE A 60 -2.53 -2.41 -23.55
N PRO A 61 -2.05 -1.16 -23.63
CA PRO A 61 -2.72 -0.05 -22.99
C PRO A 61 -3.88 0.46 -23.86
N SER A 62 -5.00 0.79 -23.22
CA SER A 62 -6.16 1.44 -23.84
C SER A 62 -6.48 2.76 -23.15
N LYS A 63 -7.54 3.46 -23.57
CA LYS A 63 -7.96 4.70 -22.89
C LYS A 63 -8.55 4.45 -21.49
N GLU A 64 -9.11 3.27 -21.26
CA GLU A 64 -9.85 2.97 -20.01
C GLU A 64 -9.06 2.10 -19.04
N GLN A 65 -8.23 1.20 -19.57
CA GLN A 65 -7.49 0.22 -18.78
C GLN A 65 -6.18 -0.19 -19.46
N LEU A 66 -5.27 -0.76 -18.69
CA LEU A 66 -4.09 -1.46 -19.15
C LEU A 66 -4.34 -2.96 -19.06
N ARG A 67 -4.37 -3.65 -20.20
CA ARG A 67 -4.30 -5.11 -20.22
C ARG A 67 -2.84 -5.52 -20.07
N LEU A 68 -2.48 -6.15 -18.96
CA LEU A 68 -1.13 -6.69 -18.78
C LEU A 68 -0.95 -7.90 -19.70
N VAL A 69 -1.82 -8.90 -19.59
CA VAL A 69 -1.75 -10.10 -20.43
C VAL A 69 -3.14 -10.47 -20.95
N PRO A 70 -3.29 -10.80 -22.24
CA PRO A 70 -4.54 -11.35 -22.75
C PRO A 70 -4.70 -12.83 -22.38
N SER A 71 -5.90 -13.37 -22.53
CA SER A 71 -6.25 -14.79 -22.33
C SER A 71 -5.66 -15.70 -23.43
N ILE A 72 -4.35 -15.59 -23.67
CA ILE A 72 -3.53 -16.40 -24.56
C ILE A 72 -2.55 -17.16 -23.68
N ARG A 73 -2.35 -18.44 -23.95
CA ARG A 73 -1.47 -19.31 -23.15
C ARG A 73 0.00 -18.91 -23.25
N SER A 74 0.76 -19.30 -22.23
CA SER A 74 2.22 -19.19 -22.18
C SER A 74 2.76 -17.78 -22.41
N LYS A 75 2.05 -16.74 -21.93
CA LYS A 75 2.52 -15.37 -21.98
C LYS A 75 3.27 -15.02 -20.70
N ARG A 76 4.48 -14.50 -20.86
CA ARG A 76 5.36 -14.03 -19.78
C ARG A 76 6.00 -12.71 -20.19
N GLY A 77 6.44 -11.92 -19.22
CA GLY A 77 7.13 -10.66 -19.50
C GLY A 77 6.21 -9.47 -19.75
N THR A 78 4.96 -9.55 -19.30
CA THR A 78 4.05 -8.41 -19.33
C THR A 78 4.13 -7.66 -18.01
N PHE A 79 4.56 -6.41 -18.07
CA PHE A 79 4.71 -5.59 -16.87
C PHE A 79 4.52 -4.12 -17.16
N VAL A 80 4.28 -3.36 -16.11
CA VAL A 80 4.28 -1.91 -16.07
C VAL A 80 5.00 -1.44 -14.81
N TRP A 81 5.89 -0.46 -14.94
CA TRP A 81 6.68 0.09 -13.84
C TRP A 81 6.72 1.60 -13.89
N THR A 82 6.85 2.25 -12.74
CA THR A 82 7.11 3.68 -12.69
C THR A 82 8.48 3.98 -13.28
N LYS A 83 8.63 5.09 -14.01
CA LYS A 83 9.92 5.50 -14.59
C LYS A 83 10.91 6.01 -13.55
N ASN A 84 10.40 6.55 -12.44
CA ASN A 84 11.19 7.10 -11.35
C ASN A 84 10.89 6.33 -10.05
N ALA A 85 11.87 6.32 -9.15
CA ALA A 85 11.69 5.78 -7.80
C ALA A 85 10.81 6.72 -6.97
N PHE A 86 9.84 6.13 -6.28
CA PHE A 86 9.07 6.75 -5.22
C PHE A 86 9.88 6.76 -3.92
N SER A 87 9.67 7.80 -3.10
CA SER A 87 10.35 7.96 -1.82
C SER A 87 9.35 8.40 -0.76
N SER A 88 9.02 7.51 0.17
CA SER A 88 8.23 7.80 1.38
C SER A 88 8.32 6.64 2.36
N LYS A 89 8.40 6.96 3.67
CA LYS A 89 8.31 5.94 4.74
C LYS A 89 6.91 5.37 4.93
N SER A 90 5.88 6.06 4.44
CA SER A 90 4.50 5.61 4.56
C SER A 90 3.71 6.00 3.32
N TRP A 91 2.95 5.03 2.81
CA TRP A 91 2.27 5.15 1.54
C TRP A 91 1.04 4.25 1.50
N GLU A 92 0.13 4.61 0.59
CA GLU A 92 -1.04 3.83 0.25
C GLU A 92 -1.13 3.75 -1.27
N VAL A 93 -1.43 2.57 -1.77
CA VAL A 93 -1.75 2.34 -3.17
C VAL A 93 -3.13 1.72 -3.27
N GLN A 94 -3.97 2.31 -4.12
CA GLN A 94 -5.24 1.72 -4.53
C GLN A 94 -5.09 1.17 -5.94
N VAL A 95 -5.31 -0.13 -6.11
CA VAL A 95 -5.32 -0.77 -7.43
C VAL A 95 -6.70 -1.34 -7.71
N ASN A 96 -7.29 -0.91 -8.83
CA ASN A 96 -8.53 -1.45 -9.34
C ASN A 96 -8.22 -2.31 -10.57
N PHE A 97 -8.63 -3.58 -10.55
CA PHE A 97 -8.32 -4.52 -11.61
C PHE A 97 -9.47 -5.48 -11.91
N ARG A 98 -9.37 -6.19 -13.03
CA ARG A 98 -10.25 -7.31 -13.41
C ARG A 98 -9.40 -8.48 -13.88
N ILE A 99 -9.76 -9.68 -13.43
CA ILE A 99 -9.23 -10.93 -13.97
C ILE A 99 -10.40 -11.72 -14.53
N THR A 100 -10.39 -11.95 -15.85
CA THR A 100 -11.52 -12.53 -16.58
C THR A 100 -11.10 -13.73 -17.39
N GLY A 101 -11.80 -14.84 -17.23
CA GLY A 101 -11.52 -16.12 -17.87
C GLY A 101 -12.78 -16.86 -18.27
N ARG A 102 -12.69 -17.69 -19.32
CA ARG A 102 -13.85 -18.48 -19.80
C ARG A 102 -14.28 -19.59 -18.84
N GLY A 103 -13.35 -20.09 -18.02
CA GLY A 103 -13.56 -21.25 -17.15
C GLY A 103 -13.66 -20.88 -15.67
N ARG A 104 -14.11 -21.86 -14.87
CA ARG A 104 -14.10 -21.78 -13.40
C ARG A 104 -12.68 -21.66 -12.85
N VAL A 105 -11.70 -22.25 -13.52
CA VAL A 105 -10.26 -22.15 -13.20
C VAL A 105 -9.58 -21.28 -14.25
N GLY A 106 -8.61 -20.48 -13.82
CA GLY A 106 -7.78 -19.61 -14.65
C GLY A 106 -6.36 -19.57 -14.13
N ALA A 107 -5.46 -18.93 -14.86
CA ALA A 107 -4.05 -18.88 -14.52
C ALA A 107 -3.31 -17.71 -15.22
N ASP A 108 -2.12 -17.32 -14.78
CA ASP A 108 -1.47 -17.74 -13.52
C ASP A 108 -1.81 -16.72 -12.42
N GLY A 109 -1.81 -15.43 -12.75
CA GLY A 109 -2.27 -14.38 -11.84
C GLY A 109 -1.66 -13.01 -12.13
N LEU A 110 -1.84 -12.12 -11.15
CA LEU A 110 -1.34 -10.74 -11.15
C LEU A 110 -0.38 -10.54 -9.98
N ALA A 111 0.70 -9.79 -10.19
CA ALA A 111 1.57 -9.31 -9.12
C ALA A 111 1.59 -7.79 -9.07
N LEU A 112 1.55 -7.24 -7.86
CA LEU A 112 1.79 -5.82 -7.57
C LEU A 112 3.09 -5.68 -6.79
N TRP A 113 3.89 -4.69 -7.16
CA TRP A 113 5.28 -4.60 -6.74
C TRP A 113 5.60 -3.25 -6.10
N PHE A 114 6.48 -3.30 -5.10
CA PHE A 114 7.26 -2.15 -4.63
C PHE A 114 8.70 -2.59 -4.35
N THR A 115 9.60 -2.32 -5.29
CA THR A 115 10.94 -2.93 -5.33
C THR A 115 12.05 -1.90 -5.52
N GLU A 116 13.29 -2.21 -5.10
CA GLU A 116 14.44 -1.31 -5.22
C GLU A 116 14.71 -0.89 -6.68
N LYS A 117 14.42 -1.78 -7.64
CA LYS A 117 14.58 -1.56 -9.08
C LYS A 117 13.34 -2.09 -9.81
N PRO A 118 12.98 -1.52 -10.98
CA PRO A 118 12.00 -2.14 -11.86
C PRO A 118 12.46 -3.56 -12.24
N GLY A 119 11.56 -4.53 -12.11
CA GLY A 119 11.86 -5.90 -12.44
C GLY A 119 11.93 -6.15 -13.95
N ASN A 120 12.80 -7.07 -14.36
CA ASN A 120 12.87 -7.54 -15.74
C ASN A 120 11.77 -8.57 -16.04
N VAL A 121 11.67 -9.01 -17.31
CA VAL A 121 10.87 -10.17 -17.68
C VAL A 121 11.35 -11.40 -16.91
N GLY A 122 10.43 -12.15 -16.32
CA GLY A 122 10.79 -13.39 -15.63
C GLY A 122 9.60 -14.30 -15.32
N PRO A 123 9.83 -15.36 -14.51
CA PRO A 123 8.84 -16.39 -14.26
C PRO A 123 7.78 -15.98 -13.22
N VAL A 124 8.06 -15.02 -12.33
CA VAL A 124 7.20 -14.67 -11.19
C VAL A 124 6.11 -13.72 -11.63
N PHE A 125 4.96 -14.29 -12.02
CA PHE A 125 3.82 -13.55 -12.56
C PHE A 125 4.26 -12.55 -13.66
N GLY A 126 5.22 -12.96 -14.49
CA GLY A 126 5.76 -12.17 -15.59
C GLY A 126 6.97 -11.28 -15.24
N SER A 127 7.35 -11.16 -13.97
CA SER A 127 8.54 -10.42 -13.52
C SER A 127 9.67 -11.32 -13.02
N GLU A 128 10.80 -10.71 -12.70
CA GLU A 128 12.04 -11.38 -12.30
C GLU A 128 11.88 -12.16 -10.99
N ASP A 129 12.59 -13.28 -10.90
CA ASP A 129 12.48 -14.22 -9.77
C ASP A 129 13.10 -13.69 -8.47
N LYS A 130 14.13 -12.86 -8.59
CA LYS A 130 14.85 -12.29 -7.45
C LYS A 130 14.65 -10.80 -7.43
N TRP A 131 13.83 -10.34 -6.49
CA TRP A 131 13.60 -8.92 -6.25
C TRP A 131 14.02 -8.55 -4.84
N LYS A 132 14.29 -7.27 -4.62
CA LYS A 132 14.48 -6.69 -3.30
C LYS A 132 13.35 -5.71 -3.01
N GLY A 133 12.50 -6.04 -2.05
CA GLY A 133 11.29 -5.30 -1.70
C GLY A 133 10.07 -6.19 -1.56
N LEU A 134 8.90 -5.64 -1.85
CA LEU A 134 7.59 -6.26 -1.67
C LEU A 134 7.00 -6.74 -3.01
N GLY A 135 6.52 -7.98 -3.03
CA GLY A 135 5.58 -8.50 -4.02
C GLY A 135 4.26 -8.87 -3.34
N ILE A 136 3.13 -8.46 -3.94
CA ILE A 136 1.80 -8.90 -3.56
C ILE A 136 1.23 -9.68 -4.74
N PHE A 137 1.00 -10.97 -4.53
CA PHE A 137 0.58 -11.91 -5.56
C PHE A 137 -0.90 -12.22 -5.40
N PHE A 138 -1.61 -12.13 -6.52
CA PHE A 138 -2.98 -12.57 -6.69
C PHE A 138 -2.88 -13.84 -7.53
N ASP A 139 -2.70 -14.96 -6.83
CA ASP A 139 -2.47 -16.27 -7.41
C ASP A 139 -3.79 -17.00 -7.69
N SER A 140 -4.08 -17.21 -8.97
CA SER A 140 -5.35 -17.80 -9.40
C SER A 140 -5.30 -19.30 -9.62
N PHE A 141 -4.11 -19.87 -9.72
CA PHE A 141 -3.92 -21.25 -10.12
C PHE A 141 -3.33 -22.06 -8.98
N ASP A 142 -3.92 -23.23 -8.74
CA ASP A 142 -3.55 -24.15 -7.66
C ASP A 142 -2.42 -25.06 -8.18
N ASN A 143 -1.17 -24.66 -8.01
CA ASN A 143 -0.04 -25.48 -8.46
C ASN A 143 0.25 -26.63 -7.50
N ASP A 144 -0.08 -26.49 -6.22
CA ASP A 144 0.23 -27.46 -5.16
C ASP A 144 -0.89 -28.47 -4.88
N GLY A 145 -2.09 -28.24 -5.43
CA GLY A 145 -3.25 -29.11 -5.32
C GLY A 145 -3.98 -29.03 -3.98
N GLN A 146 -3.73 -27.99 -3.17
CA GLN A 146 -4.33 -27.83 -1.85
C GLN A 146 -5.72 -27.17 -1.86
N HIS A 147 -6.23 -26.78 -3.03
CA HIS A 147 -7.57 -26.21 -3.21
C HIS A 147 -7.81 -24.94 -2.39
N ASN A 148 -6.79 -24.10 -2.29
CA ASN A 148 -6.79 -22.85 -1.53
C ASN A 148 -6.65 -21.59 -2.42
N ASN A 149 -6.84 -21.73 -3.74
CA ASN A 149 -6.80 -20.62 -4.72
C ASN A 149 -8.24 -20.24 -5.17
N PRO A 150 -8.49 -18.98 -5.58
CA PRO A 150 -7.52 -17.88 -5.67
C PRO A 150 -7.05 -17.37 -4.30
N TYR A 151 -5.74 -17.17 -4.19
CA TYR A 151 -5.07 -16.77 -2.96
C TYR A 151 -4.33 -15.45 -3.17
N ILE A 152 -4.43 -14.56 -2.19
CA ILE A 152 -3.68 -13.30 -2.17
C ILE A 152 -2.60 -13.45 -1.11
N MET A 153 -1.35 -13.19 -1.47
CA MET A 153 -0.21 -13.28 -0.55
C MET A 153 0.73 -12.08 -0.69
N ALA A 154 1.37 -11.72 0.41
CA ALA A 154 2.49 -10.78 0.43
C ALA A 154 3.80 -11.53 0.68
N VAL A 155 4.83 -11.21 -0.10
CA VAL A 155 6.18 -11.76 0.04
C VAL A 155 7.19 -10.62 0.01
N VAL A 156 8.03 -10.57 1.04
CA VAL A 156 9.18 -9.66 1.10
C VAL A 156 10.45 -10.44 0.80
N ASN A 157 11.24 -9.93 -0.12
CA ASN A 157 12.48 -10.56 -0.57
C ASN A 157 13.63 -9.56 -0.47
N ASP A 158 14.83 -10.07 -0.19
CA ASP A 158 16.07 -9.30 -0.05
C ASP A 158 16.95 -9.37 -1.31
N GLY A 159 16.45 -10.03 -2.37
CA GLY A 159 17.14 -10.27 -3.63
C GLY A 159 17.86 -11.62 -3.69
N THR A 160 17.80 -12.44 -2.63
CA THR A 160 18.52 -13.72 -2.59
C THR A 160 17.64 -14.93 -2.89
N LYS A 161 16.36 -14.87 -2.49
CA LYS A 161 15.41 -16.00 -2.57
C LYS A 161 14.77 -16.07 -3.93
N SER A 162 14.63 -17.28 -4.46
CA SER A 162 13.78 -17.60 -5.61
C SER A 162 12.37 -17.90 -5.13
N PHE A 163 11.36 -17.50 -5.90
CA PHE A 163 9.96 -17.77 -5.57
C PHE A 163 9.57 -19.21 -5.93
N ASP A 164 8.95 -19.92 -4.98
CA ASP A 164 8.53 -21.31 -5.18
C ASP A 164 7.14 -21.37 -5.80
N HIS A 165 7.07 -21.36 -7.13
CA HIS A 165 5.83 -21.57 -7.89
C HIS A 165 5.22 -22.97 -7.71
N THR A 166 5.98 -23.95 -7.24
CA THR A 166 5.49 -25.34 -7.11
C THR A 166 4.62 -25.49 -5.87
N SER A 167 4.86 -24.68 -4.85
CA SER A 167 4.11 -24.66 -3.59
C SER A 167 3.35 -23.35 -3.37
N ASP A 168 3.04 -22.61 -4.44
CA ASP A 168 2.36 -21.31 -4.43
C ASP A 168 2.96 -20.31 -3.43
N GLY A 169 4.29 -20.33 -3.25
CA GLY A 169 5.00 -19.44 -2.32
C GLY A 169 4.54 -19.54 -0.85
N SER A 170 3.82 -20.61 -0.47
CA SER A 170 3.17 -20.75 0.85
C SER A 170 4.13 -20.59 2.04
N SER A 171 5.34 -21.12 1.93
CA SER A 171 6.40 -20.98 2.96
C SER A 171 7.07 -19.61 3.00
N GLN A 172 6.85 -18.78 1.97
CA GLN A 172 7.49 -17.48 1.77
C GLN A 172 6.54 -16.31 2.08
N ALA A 173 5.23 -16.58 2.16
CA ALA A 173 4.21 -15.58 2.46
C ALA A 173 4.32 -15.08 3.91
N ILE A 174 4.32 -13.75 4.08
CA ILE A 174 4.28 -13.09 5.40
C ILE A 174 2.85 -12.77 5.85
N GLY A 175 1.89 -12.84 4.93
CA GLY A 175 0.46 -12.63 5.17
C GLY A 175 -0.32 -12.88 3.89
N GLY A 176 -1.61 -13.23 4.02
CA GLY A 176 -2.44 -13.56 2.88
C GLY A 176 -3.88 -13.90 3.26
N CYS A 177 -4.72 -14.09 2.25
CA CYS A 177 -6.09 -14.54 2.43
C CYS A 177 -6.63 -15.23 1.15
N MET A 178 -7.58 -16.16 1.34
CA MET A 178 -8.37 -16.71 0.23
C MET A 178 -9.44 -15.70 -0.18
N ARG A 179 -9.41 -15.26 -1.44
CA ARG A 179 -10.41 -14.37 -2.01
C ARG A 179 -10.56 -14.69 -3.49
N ASP A 180 -11.77 -15.11 -3.86
CA ASP A 180 -12.09 -15.23 -5.27
C ASP A 180 -12.31 -13.84 -5.88
N TYR A 181 -11.36 -13.40 -6.68
CA TYR A 181 -11.36 -12.11 -7.36
C TYR A 181 -11.61 -12.25 -8.88
N ARG A 182 -11.84 -13.48 -9.37
CA ARG A 182 -12.01 -13.76 -10.79
C ARG A 182 -13.46 -13.61 -11.22
N ASN A 183 -13.66 -13.17 -12.47
CA ASN A 183 -14.99 -13.11 -13.11
C ASN A 183 -16.06 -12.37 -12.27
N ARG A 184 -15.65 -11.37 -11.49
CA ARG A 184 -16.57 -10.55 -10.70
C ARG A 184 -17.28 -9.51 -11.56
N PRO A 185 -18.55 -9.17 -11.26
CA PRO A 185 -19.32 -8.21 -12.05
C PRO A 185 -18.73 -6.78 -12.02
N PHE A 186 -18.16 -6.40 -10.88
CA PHE A 186 -17.46 -5.11 -10.71
C PHE A 186 -15.95 -5.31 -10.56
N PRO A 187 -15.15 -4.27 -10.86
CA PRO A 187 -13.71 -4.32 -10.62
C PRO A 187 -13.38 -4.66 -9.18
N ILE A 188 -12.31 -5.42 -9.00
CA ILE A 188 -11.71 -5.66 -7.70
C ILE A 188 -10.94 -4.41 -7.33
N LYS A 189 -11.27 -3.83 -6.18
CA LYS A 189 -10.60 -2.69 -5.57
C LYS A 189 -9.75 -3.21 -4.42
N THR A 190 -8.47 -2.87 -4.44
CA THR A 190 -7.54 -3.17 -3.35
C THR A 190 -6.94 -1.90 -2.81
N ILE A 191 -6.74 -1.84 -1.49
CA ILE A 191 -5.97 -0.80 -0.83
C ILE A 191 -4.80 -1.47 -0.11
N ILE A 192 -3.60 -1.25 -0.62
CA ILE A 192 -2.35 -1.67 0.00
C ILE A 192 -1.80 -0.48 0.77
N ARG A 193 -1.60 -0.64 2.08
CA ARG A 193 -1.05 0.41 2.93
C ARG A 193 0.19 -0.10 3.65
N TYR A 194 1.25 0.70 3.60
CA TYR A 194 2.44 0.52 4.43
C TYR A 194 2.64 1.77 5.28
N GLU A 195 2.51 1.63 6.60
CA GLU A 195 2.58 2.73 7.55
C GLU A 195 3.12 2.21 8.88
N LYS A 196 4.07 2.92 9.50
CA LYS A 196 4.66 2.56 10.81
C LYS A 196 5.12 1.08 10.88
N SER A 197 5.76 0.59 9.82
CA SER A 197 6.21 -0.82 9.67
C SER A 197 5.10 -1.87 9.68
N THR A 198 3.86 -1.46 9.46
CA THR A 198 2.70 -2.33 9.27
C THR A 198 2.30 -2.33 7.80
N LEU A 199 2.23 -3.52 7.21
CA LEU A 199 1.67 -3.74 5.88
C LEU A 199 0.24 -4.28 6.01
N SER A 200 -0.71 -3.71 5.28
CA SER A 200 -2.08 -4.23 5.21
C SER A 200 -2.62 -4.19 3.81
N LEU A 201 -3.49 -5.16 3.49
CA LEU A 201 -4.27 -5.18 2.26
C LEU A 201 -5.76 -5.24 2.62
N LEU A 202 -6.52 -4.29 2.09
CA LEU A 202 -7.97 -4.33 2.05
C LEU A 202 -8.45 -4.64 0.62
N ILE A 203 -9.56 -5.34 0.49
CA ILE A 203 -10.12 -5.78 -0.80
C ILE A 203 -11.64 -5.86 -0.75
N ASN A 204 -12.33 -5.53 -1.85
CA ASN A 204 -13.77 -5.77 -1.98
C ASN A 204 -14.07 -7.17 -2.56
N ASN A 205 -15.33 -7.61 -2.48
CA ASN A 205 -15.77 -8.89 -3.04
C ASN A 205 -16.11 -8.82 -4.56
N GLY A 206 -16.03 -7.63 -5.17
CA GLY A 206 -16.36 -7.39 -6.58
C GLY A 206 -17.85 -7.50 -6.93
N LEU A 207 -18.75 -7.52 -5.94
CA LEU A 207 -20.21 -7.56 -6.11
C LEU A 207 -20.86 -6.16 -6.17
N SER A 208 -20.14 -5.13 -5.73
CA SER A 208 -20.56 -3.72 -5.80
C SER A 208 -19.41 -2.82 -6.27
N ASP A 209 -19.75 -1.64 -6.80
CA ASP A 209 -18.80 -0.55 -7.07
C ASP A 209 -18.78 0.50 -5.95
N GLU A 210 -19.35 0.19 -4.79
CA GLU A 210 -19.29 1.10 -3.64
C GLU A 210 -17.86 1.13 -3.06
N ASP A 211 -17.42 2.29 -2.58
CA ASP A 211 -16.08 2.42 -1.99
C ASP A 211 -16.02 1.90 -0.54
N ASN A 212 -17.17 1.58 0.04
CA ASN A 212 -17.34 1.26 1.46
C ASN A 212 -17.23 -0.26 1.74
N ASP A 213 -17.21 -1.09 0.69
CA ASP A 213 -17.32 -2.56 0.75
C ASP A 213 -15.94 -3.24 0.83
N LEU A 214 -15.02 -2.64 1.59
CA LEU A 214 -13.64 -3.13 1.72
C LEU A 214 -13.49 -3.97 2.99
N GLU A 215 -13.01 -5.20 2.83
CA GLU A 215 -12.67 -6.10 3.91
C GLU A 215 -11.15 -6.20 4.08
N VAL A 216 -10.70 -6.49 5.30
CA VAL A 216 -9.28 -6.77 5.55
C VAL A 216 -8.94 -8.17 5.02
N CYS A 217 -7.98 -8.24 4.11
CA CYS A 217 -7.38 -9.50 3.68
C CYS A 217 -6.30 -9.94 4.68
N PHE A 218 -5.31 -9.08 4.92
CA PHE A 218 -4.27 -9.31 5.92
C PHE A 218 -3.77 -7.99 6.50
N LYS A 219 -3.16 -8.09 7.68
CA LYS A 219 -2.39 -7.03 8.34
C LYS A 219 -1.21 -7.68 9.05
N VAL A 220 0.00 -7.22 8.75
CA VAL A 220 1.26 -7.77 9.25
C VAL A 220 2.11 -6.63 9.79
N ASP A 221 2.52 -6.74 11.04
CA ASP A 221 3.39 -5.77 11.70
C ASP A 221 4.87 -6.17 11.55
N ASN A 222 5.77 -5.23 11.84
CA ASN A 222 7.23 -5.42 11.78
C ASN A 222 7.75 -5.85 10.40
N VAL A 223 7.12 -5.37 9.33
CA VAL A 223 7.57 -5.59 7.96
C VAL A 223 8.62 -4.53 7.61
N ASP A 224 9.79 -4.96 7.13
CA ASP A 224 10.85 -4.06 6.67
C ASP A 224 10.81 -3.90 5.15
N ILE A 225 10.39 -2.72 4.70
CA ILE A 225 10.38 -2.31 3.29
C ILE A 225 11.17 -1.02 3.18
N ALA A 226 12.14 -1.00 2.27
CA ALA A 226 12.97 0.17 2.01
C ALA A 226 12.10 1.41 1.67
N PRO A 227 12.45 2.62 2.14
CA PRO A 227 11.62 3.81 1.90
C PRO A 227 11.65 4.32 0.46
N ASN A 228 12.55 3.78 -0.38
CA ASN A 228 12.71 4.12 -1.78
C ASN A 228 12.47 2.88 -2.64
N GLY A 229 11.66 3.01 -3.68
CA GLY A 229 11.36 1.89 -4.57
C GLY A 229 10.51 2.31 -5.77
N TYR A 230 10.32 1.38 -6.68
CA TYR A 230 9.53 1.53 -7.89
C TYR A 230 8.22 0.78 -7.70
N PHE A 231 7.12 1.42 -8.07
CA PHE A 231 5.84 0.72 -8.15
C PHE A 231 5.74 -0.01 -9.48
N GLY A 232 5.18 -1.20 -9.44
CA GLY A 232 4.96 -1.99 -10.64
C GLY A 232 3.78 -2.93 -10.54
N ALA A 233 3.42 -3.47 -11.69
CA ALA A 233 2.53 -4.60 -11.79
C ALA A 233 2.95 -5.50 -12.95
N SER A 234 2.73 -6.79 -12.82
CA SER A 234 3.02 -7.77 -13.87
C SER A 234 1.99 -8.89 -13.86
N ALA A 235 1.81 -9.55 -15.00
CA ALA A 235 0.97 -10.74 -15.09
C ALA A 235 1.59 -11.76 -16.04
N ALA A 236 1.16 -13.01 -15.89
CA ALA A 236 1.54 -14.11 -16.76
C ALA A 236 0.40 -15.12 -16.91
N THR A 237 0.50 -15.94 -17.95
CA THR A 237 -0.38 -17.07 -18.20
C THR A 237 0.43 -18.32 -18.50
N GLY A 238 -0.03 -19.45 -17.98
CA GLY A 238 0.51 -20.78 -18.24
C GLY A 238 -0.31 -21.58 -19.25
N GLY A 239 -0.64 -22.82 -18.89
CA GLY A 239 -1.50 -23.70 -19.69
C GLY A 239 -2.97 -23.26 -19.73
N LEU A 240 -3.42 -22.57 -18.69
CA LEU A 240 -4.65 -21.79 -18.68
C LEU A 240 -4.31 -20.31 -18.84
N ALA A 241 -5.29 -19.51 -19.24
CA ALA A 241 -5.05 -18.10 -19.52
C ALA A 241 -6.29 -17.26 -19.27
N ASP A 242 -6.12 -16.21 -18.47
CA ASP A 242 -7.10 -15.17 -18.22
C ASP A 242 -6.61 -13.82 -18.77
N ASP A 243 -7.55 -12.94 -19.07
CA ASP A 243 -7.28 -11.52 -19.26
C ASP A 243 -6.98 -10.89 -17.89
N HIS A 244 -5.84 -10.18 -17.78
CA HIS A 244 -5.47 -9.44 -16.57
C HIS A 244 -5.42 -7.95 -16.88
N ASP A 245 -6.41 -7.20 -16.38
CA ASP A 245 -6.63 -5.80 -16.70
C ASP A 245 -6.49 -4.93 -15.45
N ILE A 246 -5.65 -3.89 -15.49
CA ILE A 246 -5.58 -2.84 -14.47
C ILE A 246 -6.33 -1.61 -14.97
N ILE A 247 -7.37 -1.22 -14.25
CA ILE A 247 -8.21 -0.06 -14.56
C ILE A 247 -7.59 1.21 -13.97
N SER A 248 -7.08 1.13 -12.74
CA SER A 248 -6.35 2.23 -12.13
C SER A 248 -5.31 1.76 -11.13
N PHE A 249 -4.22 2.50 -11.05
CA PHE A 249 -3.20 2.40 -10.02
C PHE A 249 -3.04 3.80 -9.43
N LEU A 250 -3.42 4.01 -8.19
CA LEU A 250 -3.43 5.32 -7.55
C LEU A 250 -2.56 5.29 -6.31
N THR A 251 -1.67 6.26 -6.16
CA THR A 251 -0.68 6.28 -5.08
C THR A 251 -0.85 7.54 -4.23
N TRP A 252 -0.73 7.38 -2.93
CA TRP A 252 -0.68 8.46 -1.95
C TRP A 252 0.52 8.32 -1.03
N SER A 253 1.21 9.43 -0.76
CA SER A 253 2.11 9.52 0.39
C SER A 253 1.31 9.83 1.65
N LEU A 254 1.65 9.15 2.75
CA LEU A 254 1.03 9.34 4.06
C LEU A 254 1.95 10.17 4.94
N ARG A 255 1.40 11.21 5.56
CA ARG A 255 2.12 12.03 6.53
C ARG A 255 1.29 12.17 7.80
N THR A 256 1.89 11.76 8.91
CA THR A 256 1.33 11.99 10.23
C THR A 256 1.59 13.44 10.61
N GLN A 257 0.53 14.20 10.88
CA GLN A 257 0.66 15.54 11.45
C GLN A 257 0.07 15.51 12.87
N ALA A 258 0.91 15.84 13.85
CA ALA A 258 0.45 16.02 15.22
C ALA A 258 0.06 17.48 15.45
N VAL A 259 -1.06 17.70 16.12
CA VAL A 259 -1.51 19.00 16.59
C VAL A 259 -1.61 18.95 18.10
N CYS A 260 -0.91 19.85 18.80
CA CYS A 260 -1.19 20.10 20.20
C CYS A 260 -2.35 21.07 20.33
N ALA A 261 -3.36 20.69 21.10
CA ALA A 261 -4.24 21.65 21.73
C ALA A 261 -3.73 21.92 23.15
N SER A 262 -3.35 23.18 23.42
CA SER A 262 -3.10 23.63 24.79
C SER A 262 -4.40 24.23 25.32
N ILE A 263 -5.02 23.60 26.32
CA ILE A 263 -6.16 24.18 27.03
C ILE A 263 -5.59 25.23 27.99
N PHE A 264 -5.52 26.48 27.56
CA PHE A 264 -5.43 27.60 28.50
C PHE A 264 -6.78 27.70 29.21
N VAL A 265 -6.81 27.45 30.52
CA VAL A 265 -7.97 27.74 31.36
C VAL A 265 -8.14 29.25 31.46
N ALA A 266 -8.77 29.84 30.44
CA ALA A 266 -9.57 31.06 30.40
C ALA A 266 -9.55 31.66 28.97
N LEU A 267 -10.68 31.47 28.25
CA LEU A 267 -11.18 32.37 27.22
C LEU A 267 -10.26 32.68 26.01
N HIS A 268 -9.74 31.68 25.28
CA HIS A 268 -9.57 31.66 23.81
C HIS A 268 -8.75 30.40 23.43
N LEU A 269 -9.37 29.46 22.71
CA LEU A 269 -8.67 28.30 22.17
C LEU A 269 -7.72 28.76 21.04
N VAL A 270 -6.42 28.78 21.28
CA VAL A 270 -5.41 29.10 20.25
C VAL A 270 -4.82 27.79 19.73
N MET A 271 -5.24 27.37 18.54
CA MET A 271 -4.63 26.26 17.80
C MET A 271 -3.29 26.71 17.20
N ARG A 272 -2.17 26.04 17.50
CA ARG A 272 -0.86 26.29 16.85
C ARG A 272 -0.29 25.01 16.25
N LYS A 273 0.41 25.13 15.11
CA LYS A 273 1.22 24.03 14.56
C LYS A 273 2.33 23.66 15.55
N CYS A 274 2.50 22.38 15.84
CA CYS A 274 3.69 21.92 16.54
C CYS A 274 4.89 22.00 15.62
N ASN A 275 5.84 22.88 15.93
CA ASN A 275 7.20 22.72 15.41
C ASN A 275 7.83 21.57 16.19
N PHE A 276 7.91 20.39 15.58
CA PHE A 276 8.78 19.32 16.07
C PHE A 276 10.23 19.78 15.88
N TYR A 277 10.91 20.13 16.98
CA TYR A 277 12.36 20.00 16.99
C TYR A 277 12.67 18.50 17.01
N GLU A 278 13.43 18.03 16.02
CA GLU A 278 14.03 16.70 16.08
C GLU A 278 14.87 16.62 17.35
N PHE A 279 14.42 15.84 18.33
CA PHE A 279 15.26 15.41 19.44
C PHE A 279 16.22 14.35 18.91
N THR A 280 17.34 14.79 18.33
CA THR A 280 18.55 13.99 18.31
C THR A 280 19.14 13.99 19.72
N ASN A 281 19.60 12.81 20.15
CA ASN A 281 20.04 12.53 21.50
C ASN A 281 21.06 13.54 22.05
N ALA A 282 20.91 13.81 23.35
CA ALA A 282 21.84 14.47 24.26
C ALA A 282 22.28 15.88 23.89
N ASP A 283 21.71 16.90 24.55
CA ASP A 283 22.50 17.89 25.29
C ASP A 283 21.65 18.85 26.14
N THR A 284 22.21 19.13 27.30
CA THR A 284 21.83 20.00 28.43
C THR A 284 20.89 21.19 28.15
N ILE A 285 19.79 21.24 28.91
CA ILE A 285 18.93 22.41 29.08
C ILE A 285 19.72 23.57 29.70
N LYS A 286 19.82 24.71 28.99
CA LYS A 286 20.04 26.02 29.62
C LYS A 286 18.79 26.86 29.43
N LEU A 287 18.09 27.13 30.53
CA LEU A 287 17.03 28.14 30.62
C LEU A 287 17.66 29.53 30.51
N GLY A 288 17.33 30.27 29.44
CA GLY A 288 17.64 31.68 29.28
C GLY A 288 16.40 32.52 29.57
N SER A 289 16.51 33.43 30.53
CA SER A 289 15.54 34.46 30.86
C SER A 289 15.55 35.60 29.84
N ALA A 290 14.38 36.04 29.40
CA ALA A 290 14.07 37.41 29.02
C ALA A 290 12.58 37.67 29.26
#